data_AF-A0A1Z8JJG4-F1
#
_entry.id   AF-A0A1Z8JJG4-F1
#
_cell.length_a   1.000
_cell.length_b   1.000
_cell.length_c   1.000
_cell.angle_alpha   90.00
_cell.angle_beta   90.00
_cell.angle_gamma   90.00
#
_symmetry.space_group_name_H-M   'P 1'
#
loop_
_entity.id
_entity.type
_entity.pdbx_description
1 polymer ?
#
loop_
_entity_poly.entity_id
_entity_poly.type
_entity_poly.pdbx_seq_one_letter_code
_entity_poly.pdbx_strand_id
1 'polypeptide(L)'
;MSAIADLIKLQTNNAADGTGIVKLLAISQRFLGVKSANEIPQFLIDYVQAQQQSQFGSYPTHKDVAPSAVFLACFVLIAIAHGTLFAINMKRGHKFWLSFAFCFYSTLRWIGFALRIVWAKSIVKLHIGIASEVLLILPTVFIASFNLVLAQRIFTWRHPVFGNNKIFWFIMLAFYSVVVAVVVMTIVAGVVPYLYFLSRSHYDMCRNVVKVTSILITLYSLLSIAFVIFTYLLPITERNRNALVYQPFWIKSFSPFYFPPAHASIEGEGLFLDEHANDSRTPMRTIIGGGLDTIDNHDLPEAEELAQYDKAGEKKFTLRNNLSVWIITITSIFVFIGALFRCIGCFIDDVYGSESWIYRPVVMYVLWGALETICNILYLVGRIDLRFYRPDKFSKVNRNLVPSEEKNIDNTSSNLSSDTRV
;
A
#
# COMPACT_ATOMS: atom_id res chain seq x y z
N MET A 1 -8.40 -46.26 6.81
CA MET A 1 -7.14 -45.59 7.17
C MET A 1 -6.15 -46.67 7.59
N SER A 2 -4.87 -46.56 7.23
CA SER A 2 -3.87 -47.58 7.63
C SER A 2 -3.50 -47.41 9.11
N ALA A 3 -3.12 -48.49 9.79
CA ALA A 3 -2.73 -48.46 11.21
C ALA A 3 -1.60 -47.45 11.51
N ILE A 4 -0.76 -47.15 10.51
CA ILE A 4 0.31 -46.15 10.60
C ILE A 4 -0.24 -44.72 10.66
N ALA A 5 -1.26 -44.40 9.85
CA ALA A 5 -1.90 -43.09 9.87
C ALA A 5 -2.61 -42.84 11.21
N ASP A 6 -3.29 -43.85 11.74
CA ASP A 6 -3.95 -43.77 13.04
C ASP A 6 -2.93 -43.65 14.19
N LEU A 7 -1.79 -44.34 14.11
CA LEU A 7 -0.69 -44.19 15.07
C LEU A 7 -0.13 -42.76 15.08
N ILE A 8 0.11 -42.16 13.91
CA ILE A 8 0.60 -40.77 13.80
C ILE A 8 -0.46 -39.78 14.32
N LYS A 9 -1.74 -40.00 14.02
CA LYS A 9 -2.84 -39.20 14.59
C LYS A 9 -2.86 -39.28 16.11
N LEU A 10 -2.74 -40.48 16.69
CA LEU A 10 -2.69 -40.66 18.14
C LEU A 10 -1.45 -40.00 18.77
N GLN A 11 -0.27 -40.13 18.16
CA GLN A 11 0.96 -39.48 18.63
C GLN A 11 0.90 -37.95 18.58
N THR A 12 0.08 -37.39 17.68
CA THR A 12 -0.12 -35.94 17.55
C THR A 12 -1.35 -35.44 18.31
N ASN A 13 -1.90 -36.24 19.23
CA ASN A 13 -3.11 -35.95 20.00
C ASN A 13 -4.31 -35.61 19.10
N ASN A 14 -4.50 -36.42 18.04
CA ASN A 14 -5.53 -36.27 17.01
C ASN A 14 -5.50 -34.89 16.34
N ALA A 15 -4.31 -34.46 15.92
CA ALA A 15 -4.14 -33.23 15.18
C ALA A 15 -4.98 -33.23 13.90
N ALA A 16 -5.49 -32.05 13.54
CA ALA A 16 -6.25 -31.85 12.32
C ALA A 16 -5.36 -32.10 11.10
N ASP A 17 -5.93 -32.78 10.10
CA ASP A 17 -5.27 -33.01 8.81
C ASP A 17 -4.89 -31.68 8.16
N GLY A 18 -3.71 -31.64 7.54
CA GLY A 18 -3.14 -30.43 6.94
C GLY A 18 -2.36 -29.53 7.91
N THR A 19 -2.24 -29.88 9.19
CA THR A 19 -1.49 -29.08 10.19
C THR A 19 -0.13 -29.67 10.57
N GLY A 20 0.78 -28.83 11.05
CA GLY A 20 2.08 -29.21 11.60
C GLY A 20 3.07 -29.78 10.59
N ILE A 21 2.94 -29.46 9.29
CA ILE A 21 3.74 -30.05 8.22
C ILE A 21 5.26 -29.91 8.46
N VAL A 22 5.71 -28.81 9.06
CA VAL A 22 7.14 -28.62 9.39
C VAL A 22 7.63 -29.65 10.40
N LYS A 23 6.83 -29.94 11.43
CA LYS A 23 7.15 -30.96 12.44
C LYS A 23 7.02 -32.36 11.84
N LEU A 24 5.99 -32.59 11.03
CA LEU A 24 5.74 -33.88 10.37
C LEU A 24 6.90 -34.26 9.44
N LEU A 25 7.45 -33.30 8.70
CA LEU A 25 8.62 -33.54 7.84
C LEU A 25 9.82 -34.01 8.68
N ALA A 26 10.13 -33.32 9.79
CA ALA A 26 11.23 -33.68 10.67
C ALA A 26 11.05 -35.07 11.33
N ILE A 27 9.82 -35.40 11.73
CA ILE A 27 9.48 -36.73 12.28
C ILE A 27 9.68 -37.80 11.19
N SER A 28 9.20 -37.54 9.97
CA SER A 28 9.28 -38.47 8.84
C SER A 28 10.74 -38.77 8.47
N GLN A 29 11.60 -37.75 8.46
CA GLN A 29 13.03 -37.95 8.20
C GLN A 29 13.69 -38.86 9.24
N ARG A 30 13.40 -38.64 10.53
CA ARG A 30 13.93 -39.46 11.63
C ARG A 30 13.41 -40.89 11.56
N PHE A 31 12.12 -41.05 11.28
CA PHE A 31 11.48 -42.36 11.22
C PHE A 31 12.00 -43.21 10.05
N LEU A 32 12.23 -42.59 8.89
CA LEU A 32 12.75 -43.27 7.70
C LEU A 32 14.28 -43.40 7.70
N GLY A 33 14.98 -42.78 8.66
CA GLY A 33 16.45 -42.80 8.73
C GLY A 33 17.14 -42.10 7.55
N VAL A 34 16.45 -41.19 6.87
CA VAL A 34 16.98 -40.47 5.69
C VAL A 34 17.77 -39.23 6.11
N LYS A 35 18.83 -38.90 5.36
CA LYS A 35 19.71 -37.75 5.69
C LYS A 35 19.14 -36.43 5.18
N SER A 36 18.40 -36.48 4.07
CA SER A 36 17.80 -35.31 3.43
C SER A 36 16.29 -35.48 3.27
N ALA A 37 15.54 -34.38 3.38
CA ALA A 37 14.08 -34.40 3.17
C ALA A 37 13.72 -34.77 1.72
N ASN A 38 14.65 -34.58 0.78
CA ASN A 38 14.48 -34.98 -0.62
C ASN A 38 14.58 -36.50 -0.84
N GLU A 39 15.07 -37.26 0.15
CA GLU A 39 15.13 -38.73 0.09
C GLU A 39 13.82 -39.38 0.56
N ILE A 40 12.87 -38.59 1.09
CA ILE A 40 11.56 -39.10 1.48
C ILE A 40 10.83 -39.58 0.20
N PRO A 41 10.25 -40.79 0.21
CA PRO A 41 9.52 -41.31 -0.94
C PRO A 41 8.44 -40.34 -1.45
N GLN A 42 8.45 -40.07 -2.76
CA GLN A 42 7.59 -39.05 -3.38
C GLN A 42 6.09 -39.28 -3.10
N PHE A 43 5.63 -40.54 -3.07
CA PHE A 43 4.23 -40.85 -2.78
C PHE A 43 3.77 -40.38 -1.39
N LEU A 44 4.68 -40.33 -0.39
CA LEU A 44 4.37 -39.78 0.92
C LEU A 44 4.25 -38.26 0.87
N ILE A 45 5.14 -37.61 0.12
CA ILE A 45 5.10 -36.16 -0.11
C ILE A 45 3.79 -35.79 -0.80
N ASP A 46 3.44 -36.48 -1.89
CA ASP A 46 2.22 -36.24 -2.67
C ASP A 46 0.96 -36.45 -1.83
N TYR A 47 0.91 -37.52 -1.03
CA TYR A 47 -0.20 -37.80 -0.12
C TYR A 47 -0.39 -36.68 0.90
N VAL A 48 0.70 -36.24 1.55
CA VAL A 48 0.63 -35.20 2.58
C VAL A 48 0.34 -33.83 1.97
N GLN A 49 0.89 -33.55 0.79
CA GLN A 49 0.63 -32.33 0.03
C GLN A 49 -0.85 -32.24 -0.34
N ALA A 50 -1.48 -33.34 -0.78
CA ALA A 50 -2.90 -33.39 -1.11
C ALA A 50 -3.82 -33.03 0.06
N GLN A 51 -3.36 -33.20 1.31
CA GLN A 51 -4.09 -32.82 2.52
C GLN A 51 -3.85 -31.37 2.96
N GLN A 52 -2.87 -30.68 2.37
CA GLN A 52 -2.61 -29.27 2.72
C GLN A 52 -3.72 -28.38 2.19
N GLN A 53 -3.98 -27.28 2.88
CA GLN A 53 -4.92 -26.28 2.42
C GLN A 53 -4.47 -25.71 1.07
N SER A 54 -5.42 -25.57 0.14
CA SER A 54 -5.18 -24.88 -1.12
C SER A 54 -4.79 -23.44 -0.85
N GLN A 55 -3.72 -23.00 -1.50
CA GLN A 55 -3.21 -21.63 -1.41
C GLN A 55 -3.32 -20.94 -2.77
N PHE A 56 -3.46 -19.61 -2.74
CA PHE A 56 -3.62 -18.83 -3.95
C PHE A 56 -2.35 -18.85 -4.79
N GLY A 57 -2.42 -19.40 -6.01
CA GLY A 57 -1.25 -19.67 -6.84
C GLY A 57 -0.70 -21.09 -6.70
N SER A 58 -1.30 -21.92 -5.84
CA SER A 58 -0.97 -23.32 -5.60
C SER A 58 0.50 -23.53 -5.17
N TYR A 59 0.83 -24.77 -4.85
CA TYR A 59 2.18 -25.19 -4.49
C TYR A 59 3.05 -25.21 -5.76
N PRO A 60 4.23 -24.55 -5.77
CA PRO A 60 4.98 -24.37 -7.01
C PRO A 60 5.61 -25.66 -7.50
N THR A 61 5.64 -25.82 -8.81
CA THR A 61 6.33 -26.92 -9.52
C THR A 61 7.46 -26.39 -10.38
N HIS A 62 8.20 -27.26 -11.08
CA HIS A 62 9.22 -26.81 -12.04
C HIS A 62 8.67 -25.84 -13.12
N LYS A 63 7.37 -25.88 -13.41
CA LYS A 63 6.70 -24.96 -14.36
C LYS A 63 6.58 -23.53 -13.83
N ASP A 64 6.68 -23.32 -12.52
CA ASP A 64 6.64 -22.01 -11.88
C ASP A 64 7.97 -21.25 -12.00
N VAL A 65 9.08 -21.92 -12.37
CA VAL A 65 10.42 -21.31 -12.42
C VAL A 65 10.47 -20.16 -13.44
N ALA A 66 10.05 -20.42 -14.67
CA ALA A 66 10.08 -19.43 -15.74
C ALA A 66 9.18 -18.20 -15.47
N PRO A 67 7.87 -18.34 -15.17
CA PRO A 67 7.03 -17.18 -14.89
C PRO A 67 7.49 -16.41 -13.65
N SER A 68 7.93 -17.11 -12.59
CA SER A 68 8.49 -16.43 -11.40
C SER A 68 9.75 -15.63 -11.74
N ALA A 69 10.64 -16.15 -12.60
CA ALA A 69 11.84 -15.45 -13.01
C ALA A 69 11.54 -14.18 -13.81
N VAL A 70 10.51 -14.20 -14.67
CA VAL A 70 10.04 -13.02 -15.40
C VAL A 70 9.56 -11.94 -14.43
N PHE A 71 8.63 -12.29 -13.51
CA PHE A 71 8.12 -11.30 -12.56
C PHE A 71 9.18 -10.83 -11.54
N LEU A 72 10.10 -11.71 -11.14
CA LEU A 72 11.29 -11.31 -10.37
C LEU A 72 12.04 -10.20 -11.10
N ALA A 73 12.39 -10.40 -12.38
CA ALA A 73 13.09 -9.40 -13.16
C ALA A 73 12.29 -8.08 -13.29
N CYS A 74 10.98 -8.16 -13.57
CA CYS A 74 10.11 -6.99 -13.61
C CYS A 74 10.12 -6.20 -12.30
N PHE A 75 9.95 -6.87 -11.16
CA PHE A 75 9.91 -6.21 -9.85
C PHE A 75 11.27 -5.70 -9.37
N VAL A 76 12.39 -6.31 -9.80
CA VAL A 76 13.73 -5.74 -9.61
C VAL A 76 13.84 -4.42 -10.36
N LEU A 77 13.46 -4.38 -11.64
CA LEU A 77 13.50 -3.15 -12.44
C LEU A 77 12.59 -2.05 -11.86
N ILE A 78 11.39 -2.42 -11.41
CA ILE A 78 10.46 -1.50 -10.75
C ILE A 78 11.05 -0.97 -9.44
N ALA A 79 11.66 -1.82 -8.61
CA ALA A 79 12.30 -1.41 -7.37
C ALA A 79 13.44 -0.41 -7.64
N ILE A 80 14.29 -0.70 -8.64
CA ILE A 80 15.36 0.21 -9.07
C ILE A 80 14.78 1.53 -9.58
N ALA A 81 13.71 1.50 -10.38
CA ALA A 81 13.08 2.70 -10.92
C ALA A 81 12.52 3.61 -9.82
N HIS A 82 11.72 3.07 -8.88
CA HIS A 82 11.19 3.83 -7.75
C HIS A 82 12.31 4.31 -6.80
N GLY A 83 13.32 3.47 -6.54
CA GLY A 83 14.46 3.83 -5.71
C GLY A 83 15.31 4.95 -6.32
N THR A 84 15.56 4.90 -7.62
CA THR A 84 16.28 5.94 -8.38
C THR A 84 15.48 7.24 -8.39
N LEU A 85 14.18 7.17 -8.67
CA LEU A 85 13.29 8.32 -8.64
C LEU A 85 13.27 8.98 -7.26
N PHE A 86 13.15 8.18 -6.20
CA PHE A 86 13.21 8.67 -4.82
C PHE A 86 14.55 9.33 -4.51
N ALA A 87 15.67 8.72 -4.90
CA ALA A 87 17.01 9.27 -4.66
C ALA A 87 17.24 10.60 -5.39
N ILE A 88 16.81 10.73 -6.65
CA ILE A 88 16.92 11.98 -7.42
C ILE A 88 16.06 13.07 -6.78
N ASN A 89 14.79 12.77 -6.47
CA ASN A 89 13.87 13.72 -5.88
C ASN A 89 14.37 14.18 -4.49
N MET A 90 14.84 13.25 -3.65
CA MET A 90 15.38 13.56 -2.33
C MET A 90 16.61 14.48 -2.44
N LYS A 91 17.55 14.20 -3.36
CA LYS A 91 18.73 15.06 -3.59
C LYS A 91 18.35 16.48 -4.02
N ARG A 92 17.23 16.64 -4.73
CA ARG A 92 16.71 17.94 -5.18
C ARG A 92 15.82 18.65 -4.15
N GLY A 93 15.62 18.09 -2.95
CA GLY A 93 14.76 18.66 -1.90
C GLY A 93 13.28 18.25 -1.98
N HIS A 94 12.90 17.45 -2.98
CA HIS A 94 11.54 16.94 -3.18
C HIS A 94 11.30 15.65 -2.41
N LYS A 95 10.81 15.77 -1.17
CA LYS A 95 10.57 14.61 -0.29
C LYS A 95 9.22 13.95 -0.58
N PHE A 96 9.23 12.91 -1.40
CA PHE A 96 8.06 12.07 -1.64
C PHE A 96 8.28 10.64 -1.12
N TRP A 97 8.06 10.45 0.19
CA TRP A 97 8.29 9.18 0.89
C TRP A 97 7.52 7.98 0.34
N LEU A 98 6.42 8.22 -0.38
CA LEU A 98 5.66 7.13 -0.99
C LEU A 98 6.45 6.43 -2.11
N SER A 99 7.36 7.11 -2.82
CA SER A 99 8.29 6.46 -3.78
C SER A 99 9.21 5.46 -3.10
N PHE A 100 9.71 5.79 -1.89
CA PHE A 100 10.46 4.83 -1.09
C PHE A 100 9.58 3.63 -0.67
N ALA A 101 8.33 3.88 -0.29
CA ALA A 101 7.38 2.82 0.03
C ALA A 101 7.11 1.90 -1.18
N PHE A 102 6.99 2.43 -2.40
CA PHE A 102 6.89 1.62 -3.62
C PHE A 102 8.16 0.80 -3.90
N CYS A 103 9.34 1.36 -3.66
CA CYS A 103 10.60 0.61 -3.75
C CYS A 103 10.64 -0.56 -2.75
N PHE A 104 10.25 -0.31 -1.50
CA PHE A 104 10.18 -1.32 -0.45
C PHE A 104 9.18 -2.43 -0.80
N TYR A 105 7.96 -2.07 -1.20
CA TYR A 105 6.93 -3.03 -1.62
C TYR A 105 7.40 -3.90 -2.80
N SER A 106 8.03 -3.29 -3.81
CA SER A 106 8.57 -4.01 -4.98
C SER A 106 9.71 -4.95 -4.60
N THR A 107 10.44 -4.62 -3.53
CA THR A 107 11.48 -5.47 -2.96
C THR A 107 10.90 -6.75 -2.37
N LEU A 108 9.79 -6.64 -1.63
CA LEU A 108 9.08 -7.82 -1.13
C LEU A 108 8.60 -8.71 -2.28
N ARG A 109 8.09 -8.12 -3.37
CA ARG A 109 7.64 -8.85 -4.56
C ARG A 109 8.75 -9.69 -5.20
N TRP A 110 9.88 -9.09 -5.55
CA TRP A 110 10.94 -9.85 -6.22
C TRP A 110 11.57 -10.90 -5.30
N ILE A 111 11.71 -10.62 -3.99
CA ILE A 111 12.17 -11.61 -3.00
C ILE A 111 11.15 -12.76 -2.93
N GLY A 112 9.86 -12.47 -2.86
CA GLY A 112 8.79 -13.47 -2.87
C GLY A 112 8.89 -14.40 -4.09
N PHE A 113 9.03 -13.84 -5.31
CA PHE A 113 9.22 -14.65 -6.51
C PHE A 113 10.55 -15.43 -6.51
N ALA A 114 11.64 -14.85 -5.97
CA ALA A 114 12.92 -15.55 -5.83
C ALA A 114 12.81 -16.78 -4.92
N LEU A 115 12.14 -16.63 -3.77
CA LEU A 115 11.88 -17.74 -2.85
C LEU A 115 10.95 -18.78 -3.49
N ARG A 116 9.94 -18.35 -4.27
CA ARG A 116 9.08 -19.25 -5.03
C ARG A 116 9.86 -20.10 -6.04
N ILE A 117 10.85 -19.54 -6.73
CA ILE A 117 11.75 -20.30 -7.63
C ILE A 117 12.54 -21.36 -6.86
N VAL A 118 13.01 -21.03 -5.66
CA VAL A 118 13.75 -22.00 -4.82
C VAL A 118 12.81 -23.10 -4.31
N TRP A 119 11.58 -22.76 -3.96
CA TRP A 119 10.56 -23.70 -3.51
C TRP A 119 10.08 -24.63 -4.64
N ALA A 120 9.95 -24.10 -5.85
CA ALA A 120 9.62 -24.85 -7.07
C ALA A 120 10.60 -26.02 -7.36
N LYS A 121 11.86 -25.90 -6.92
CA LYS A 121 12.89 -26.94 -7.09
C LYS A 121 12.78 -28.07 -6.06
N SER A 122 12.13 -27.83 -4.92
CA SER A 122 11.99 -28.81 -3.83
C SER A 122 10.90 -28.35 -2.87
N ILE A 123 9.74 -29.01 -2.95
CA ILE A 123 8.54 -28.62 -2.20
C ILE A 123 8.71 -28.81 -0.68
N VAL A 124 9.63 -29.69 -0.27
CA VAL A 124 9.97 -29.95 1.13
C VAL A 124 10.75 -28.80 1.79
N LYS A 125 11.14 -27.75 1.05
CA LYS A 125 11.71 -26.51 1.60
C LYS A 125 10.64 -25.60 2.22
N LEU A 126 9.93 -26.12 3.23
CA LEU A 126 8.72 -25.53 3.80
C LEU A 126 8.92 -24.10 4.32
N HIS A 127 10.02 -23.82 5.03
CA HIS A 127 10.30 -22.46 5.53
C HIS A 127 10.46 -21.42 4.41
N ILE A 128 11.09 -21.82 3.30
CA ILE A 128 11.24 -20.96 2.11
C ILE A 128 9.88 -20.74 1.45
N GLY A 129 9.06 -21.79 1.37
CA GLY A 129 7.70 -21.69 0.86
C GLY A 129 6.81 -20.76 1.66
N ILE A 130 6.79 -20.92 2.99
CA ILE A 130 6.03 -20.04 3.89
C ILE A 130 6.48 -18.58 3.73
N ALA A 131 7.80 -18.33 3.70
CA ALA A 131 8.34 -16.98 3.49
C ALA A 131 7.96 -16.42 2.11
N SER A 132 8.02 -17.24 1.05
CA SER A 132 7.57 -16.88 -0.30
C SER A 132 6.12 -16.41 -0.30
N GLU A 133 5.21 -17.20 0.29
CA GLU A 133 3.78 -16.89 0.33
C GLU A 133 3.49 -15.58 1.07
N VAL A 134 4.08 -15.41 2.26
CA VAL A 134 3.93 -14.17 3.03
C VAL A 134 4.39 -12.98 2.20
N LEU A 135 5.59 -13.04 1.60
CA LEU A 135 6.14 -11.95 0.79
C LEU A 135 5.38 -11.69 -0.52
N LEU A 136 4.66 -12.68 -1.06
CA LEU A 136 3.79 -12.51 -2.23
C LEU A 136 2.39 -11.98 -1.86
N ILE A 137 1.94 -12.15 -0.62
CA ILE A 137 0.61 -11.71 -0.18
C ILE A 137 0.64 -10.26 0.34
N LEU A 138 1.61 -9.90 1.21
CA LEU A 138 1.72 -8.55 1.81
C LEU A 138 1.65 -7.38 0.80
N PRO A 139 2.34 -7.45 -0.36
CA PRO A 139 2.36 -6.38 -1.35
C PRO A 139 0.98 -5.88 -1.78
N THR A 140 -0.01 -6.78 -1.88
CA THR A 140 -1.38 -6.43 -2.31
C THR A 140 -2.03 -5.40 -1.38
N VAL A 141 -1.80 -5.53 -0.07
CA VAL A 141 -2.36 -4.64 0.95
C VAL A 141 -1.62 -3.30 0.94
N PHE A 142 -0.31 -3.29 0.68
CA PHE A 142 0.47 -2.06 0.59
C PHE A 142 0.00 -1.17 -0.56
N ILE A 143 -0.24 -1.71 -1.76
CA ILE A 143 -0.77 -0.91 -2.87
C ILE A 143 -2.13 -0.30 -2.50
N ALA A 144 -3.01 -1.07 -1.85
CA ALA A 144 -4.29 -0.55 -1.36
C ALA A 144 -4.10 0.63 -0.41
N SER A 145 -3.14 0.53 0.53
CA SER A 145 -2.81 1.61 1.46
C SER A 145 -2.20 2.83 0.75
N PHE A 146 -1.32 2.61 -0.22
CA PHE A 146 -0.71 3.68 -1.00
C PHE A 146 -1.78 4.44 -1.79
N ASN A 147 -2.71 3.74 -2.44
CA ASN A 147 -3.84 4.37 -3.11
C ASN A 147 -4.72 5.17 -2.16
N LEU A 148 -4.90 4.71 -0.92
CA LEU A 148 -5.69 5.46 0.07
C LEU A 148 -4.96 6.73 0.50
N VAL A 149 -3.63 6.69 0.66
CA VAL A 149 -2.80 7.88 0.90
C VAL A 149 -2.90 8.86 -0.27
N LEU A 150 -2.88 8.38 -1.51
CA LEU A 150 -3.06 9.22 -2.70
C LEU A 150 -4.48 9.83 -2.76
N ALA A 151 -5.51 9.04 -2.44
CA ALA A 151 -6.89 9.50 -2.35
C ALA A 151 -7.08 10.59 -1.28
N GLN A 152 -6.44 10.42 -0.12
CA GLN A 152 -6.38 11.44 0.94
C GLN A 152 -5.79 12.76 0.43
N ARG A 153 -4.78 12.70 -0.44
CA ARG A 153 -4.17 13.89 -1.03
C ARG A 153 -5.14 14.59 -1.99
N ILE A 154 -5.95 13.85 -2.77
CA ILE A 154 -7.02 14.43 -3.59
C ILE A 154 -8.09 15.08 -2.72
N PHE A 155 -8.52 14.42 -1.64
CA PHE A 155 -9.48 14.99 -0.70
C PHE A 155 -8.96 16.30 -0.10
N THR A 156 -7.71 16.30 0.35
CA THR A 156 -7.06 17.49 0.92
C THR A 156 -6.91 18.60 -0.09
N TRP A 157 -6.71 18.30 -1.36
CA TRP A 157 -6.68 19.32 -2.41
C TRP A 157 -8.06 19.95 -2.65
N ARG A 158 -9.12 19.15 -2.75
CA ARG A 158 -10.47 19.66 -3.01
C ARG A 158 -11.08 20.35 -1.79
N HIS A 159 -10.72 19.89 -0.59
CA HIS A 159 -11.20 20.40 0.70
C HIS A 159 -10.01 20.77 1.61
N PRO A 160 -9.26 21.85 1.31
CA PRO A 160 -8.00 22.18 2.00
C PRO A 160 -8.13 22.32 3.51
N VAL A 161 -9.20 22.96 3.99
CA VAL A 161 -9.38 23.21 5.43
C VAL A 161 -9.69 21.90 6.17
N PHE A 162 -10.59 21.08 5.62
CA PHE A 162 -10.95 19.79 6.22
C PHE A 162 -9.79 18.78 6.14
N GLY A 163 -9.13 18.67 4.98
CA GLY A 163 -8.04 17.72 4.79
C GLY A 163 -6.78 18.04 5.58
N ASN A 164 -6.57 19.30 5.98
CA ASN A 164 -5.48 19.71 6.86
C ASN A 164 -5.83 19.63 8.35
N ASN A 165 -7.07 19.29 8.71
CA ASN A 165 -7.51 19.19 10.10
C ASN A 165 -6.85 18.00 10.83
N LYS A 166 -6.44 18.21 12.09
CA LYS A 166 -5.85 17.18 12.96
C LYS A 166 -6.77 15.95 13.13
N ILE A 167 -8.07 16.15 13.32
CA ILE A 167 -9.07 15.08 13.50
C ILE A 167 -9.13 14.20 12.26
N PHE A 168 -9.22 14.80 11.07
CA PHE A 168 -9.20 14.07 9.81
C PHE A 168 -7.93 13.24 9.67
N TRP A 169 -6.77 13.80 10.02
CA TRP A 169 -5.50 13.07 9.98
C TRP A 169 -5.46 11.89 10.97
N PHE A 170 -6.00 12.06 12.19
CA PHE A 170 -6.14 10.95 13.15
C PHE A 170 -7.06 9.84 12.65
N ILE A 171 -8.19 10.19 12.01
CA ILE A 171 -9.08 9.20 11.38
C ILE A 171 -8.34 8.41 10.30
N MET A 172 -7.59 9.09 9.43
CA MET A 172 -6.78 8.43 8.40
C MET A 172 -5.72 7.51 9.01
N LEU A 173 -5.03 7.96 10.07
CA LEU A 173 -4.06 7.14 10.80
C LEU A 173 -4.71 5.90 11.42
N ALA A 174 -5.92 6.03 11.98
CA ALA A 174 -6.66 4.90 12.51
C ALA A 174 -6.96 3.84 11.44
N PHE A 175 -7.40 4.25 10.23
CA PHE A 175 -7.58 3.32 9.11
C PHE A 175 -6.28 2.58 8.74
N TYR A 176 -5.14 3.28 8.71
CA TYR A 176 -3.84 2.65 8.44
C TYR A 176 -3.42 1.68 9.56
N SER A 177 -3.66 2.01 10.82
CA SER A 177 -3.33 1.14 11.96
C SER A 177 -4.19 -0.13 11.97
N VAL A 178 -5.48 -0.01 11.65
CA VAL A 178 -6.41 -1.15 11.57
C VAL A 178 -5.95 -2.14 10.50
N VAL A 179 -5.59 -1.66 9.30
CA VAL A 179 -5.14 -2.58 8.24
C VAL A 179 -3.82 -3.28 8.60
N VAL A 180 -2.91 -2.61 9.31
CA VAL A 180 -1.68 -3.24 9.83
C VAL A 180 -2.03 -4.37 10.81
N ALA A 181 -2.95 -4.15 11.74
CA ALA A 181 -3.40 -5.17 12.67
C ALA A 181 -4.06 -6.37 11.95
N VAL A 182 -4.89 -6.10 10.93
CA VAL A 182 -5.50 -7.13 10.07
C VAL A 182 -4.43 -7.96 9.39
N VAL A 183 -3.41 -7.33 8.78
CA VAL A 183 -2.30 -8.04 8.11
C VAL A 183 -1.53 -8.93 9.08
N VAL A 184 -1.18 -8.43 10.27
CA VAL A 184 -0.47 -9.23 11.29
C VAL A 184 -1.30 -10.45 11.69
N MET A 185 -2.61 -10.27 11.95
CA MET A 185 -3.50 -11.39 12.27
C MET A 185 -3.60 -12.40 11.13
N THR A 186 -3.70 -11.95 9.87
CA THR A 186 -3.72 -12.84 8.70
C THR A 186 -2.43 -13.66 8.59
N ILE A 187 -1.27 -13.04 8.80
CA ILE A 187 0.02 -13.74 8.73
C ILE A 187 0.09 -14.81 9.82
N VAL A 188 -0.22 -14.46 11.07
CA VAL A 188 -0.18 -15.39 12.19
C VAL A 188 -1.14 -16.57 11.94
N ALA A 189 -2.40 -16.29 11.59
CA ALA A 189 -3.39 -17.33 11.31
C ALA A 189 -3.04 -18.19 10.09
N GLY A 190 -2.37 -17.62 9.08
CA GLY A 190 -1.93 -18.35 7.90
C GLY A 190 -0.68 -19.22 8.13
N VAL A 191 0.22 -18.81 9.02
CA VAL A 191 1.50 -19.50 9.25
C VAL A 191 1.39 -20.58 10.35
N VAL A 192 0.64 -20.31 11.42
CA VAL A 192 0.53 -21.22 12.58
C VAL A 192 0.14 -22.66 12.20
N PRO A 193 -0.84 -22.91 11.30
CA PRO A 193 -1.18 -24.25 10.87
C PRO A 193 -0.03 -25.04 10.25
N TYR A 194 0.94 -24.39 9.60
CA TYR A 194 2.10 -25.10 9.02
C TYR A 194 3.13 -25.50 10.09
N LEU A 195 3.24 -24.72 11.17
CA LEU A 195 4.29 -24.88 12.19
C LEU A 195 3.89 -25.83 13.32
N TYR A 196 2.60 -25.89 13.65
CA TYR A 196 2.10 -26.60 14.82
C TYR A 196 1.03 -27.60 14.45
N PHE A 197 1.04 -28.74 15.14
CA PHE A 197 -0.10 -29.65 15.17
C PHE A 197 -1.22 -28.97 15.96
N LEU A 198 -2.39 -28.80 15.33
CA LEU A 198 -3.53 -28.12 15.94
C LEU A 198 -4.67 -29.09 16.10
N SER A 199 -5.49 -28.92 17.15
CA SER A 199 -6.79 -29.56 17.20
C SER A 199 -7.71 -28.99 16.12
N ARG A 200 -8.77 -29.73 15.75
CA ARG A 200 -9.71 -29.28 14.72
C ARG A 200 -10.30 -27.89 15.02
N SER A 201 -10.65 -27.63 16.27
CA SER A 201 -11.18 -26.34 16.71
C SER A 201 -10.18 -25.18 16.50
N HIS A 202 -8.91 -25.36 16.86
CA HIS A 202 -7.89 -24.32 16.65
C HIS A 202 -7.54 -24.11 15.18
N TYR A 203 -7.59 -25.17 14.37
CA TYR A 203 -7.39 -25.05 12.93
C TYR A 203 -8.54 -24.28 12.26
N ASP A 204 -9.79 -24.61 12.60
CA ASP A 204 -10.96 -23.89 12.10
C ASP A 204 -10.98 -22.42 12.58
N MET A 205 -10.49 -22.13 13.79
CA MET A 205 -10.26 -20.76 14.26
C MET A 205 -9.30 -19.99 13.33
N CYS A 206 -8.15 -20.58 12.97
CA CYS A 206 -7.20 -19.97 12.05
C CYS A 206 -7.82 -19.69 10.68
N ARG A 207 -8.56 -20.67 10.13
CA ARG A 207 -9.28 -20.53 8.84
C ARG A 207 -10.31 -19.41 8.90
N ASN A 208 -11.08 -19.31 9.98
CA ASN A 208 -12.07 -18.24 10.16
C ASN A 208 -11.41 -16.85 10.27
N VAL A 209 -10.27 -16.73 10.95
CA VAL A 209 -9.50 -15.46 10.97
C VAL A 209 -9.05 -15.08 9.57
N VAL A 210 -8.53 -16.02 8.77
CA VAL A 210 -8.14 -15.75 7.38
C VAL A 210 -9.35 -15.33 6.53
N LYS A 211 -10.51 -15.98 6.68
CA LYS A 211 -11.77 -15.57 6.01
C LYS A 211 -12.18 -14.15 6.37
N VAL A 212 -12.27 -13.82 7.65
CA VAL A 212 -12.68 -12.47 8.12
C VAL A 212 -11.68 -11.42 7.65
N THR A 213 -10.38 -11.66 7.81
CA THR A 213 -9.36 -10.71 7.38
C THR A 213 -9.34 -10.53 5.85
N SER A 214 -9.65 -11.57 5.07
CA SER A 214 -9.77 -11.46 3.61
C SER A 214 -10.94 -10.57 3.16
N ILE A 215 -12.07 -10.59 3.89
CA ILE A 215 -13.18 -9.65 3.67
C ILE A 215 -12.71 -8.23 3.97
N LEU A 216 -12.08 -8.01 5.12
CA LEU A 216 -11.61 -6.69 5.52
C LEU A 216 -10.60 -6.10 4.52
N ILE A 217 -9.67 -6.91 4.03
CA ILE A 217 -8.71 -6.50 2.99
C ILE A 217 -9.43 -6.16 1.67
N THR A 218 -10.44 -6.95 1.29
CA THR A 218 -11.25 -6.69 0.09
C THR A 218 -12.00 -5.36 0.20
N LEU A 219 -12.67 -5.11 1.33
CA LEU A 219 -13.35 -3.83 1.59
C LEU A 219 -12.36 -2.66 1.63
N TYR A 220 -11.18 -2.87 2.23
CA TYR A 220 -10.13 -1.87 2.30
C TYR A 220 -9.61 -1.48 0.91
N SER A 221 -9.51 -2.42 -0.03
CA SER A 221 -9.10 -2.12 -1.40
C SER A 221 -10.07 -1.20 -2.15
N LEU A 222 -11.37 -1.24 -1.81
CA LEU A 222 -12.40 -0.33 -2.34
C LEU A 222 -12.40 1.03 -1.68
N LEU A 223 -11.82 1.16 -0.48
CA LEU A 223 -11.87 2.39 0.32
C LEU A 223 -11.28 3.59 -0.42
N SER A 224 -10.23 3.39 -1.21
CA SER A 224 -9.64 4.46 -2.03
C SER A 224 -10.62 5.00 -3.07
N ILE A 225 -11.34 4.12 -3.78
CA ILE A 225 -12.33 4.50 -4.79
C ILE A 225 -13.52 5.18 -4.13
N ALA A 226 -14.06 4.56 -3.08
CA ALA A 226 -15.17 5.12 -2.32
C ALA A 226 -14.83 6.52 -1.78
N PHE A 227 -13.60 6.71 -1.30
CA PHE A 227 -13.15 7.98 -0.76
C PHE A 227 -12.94 9.05 -1.83
N VAL A 228 -12.44 8.68 -3.01
CA VAL A 228 -12.41 9.59 -4.17
C VAL A 228 -13.83 9.98 -4.59
N ILE A 229 -14.76 9.04 -4.68
CA ILE A 229 -16.17 9.36 -5.02
C ILE A 229 -16.76 10.33 -3.98
N PHE A 230 -16.61 10.01 -2.69
CA PHE A 230 -17.04 10.88 -1.60
C PHE A 230 -16.46 12.30 -1.69
N THR A 231 -15.18 12.42 -2.05
CA THR A 231 -14.51 13.71 -2.25
C THR A 231 -15.24 14.61 -3.25
N TYR A 232 -15.73 14.04 -4.35
CA TYR A 232 -16.43 14.78 -5.40
C TYR A 232 -17.89 15.05 -5.07
N LEU A 233 -18.56 14.14 -4.35
CA LEU A 233 -19.92 14.31 -3.88
C LEU A 233 -20.03 15.39 -2.79
N LEU A 234 -19.00 15.55 -1.97
CA LEU A 234 -18.97 16.57 -0.92
C LEU A 234 -18.85 17.97 -1.56
N PRO A 235 -19.82 18.89 -1.35
CA PRO A 235 -19.76 20.23 -1.92
C PRO A 235 -18.65 21.05 -1.27
N ILE A 236 -18.04 21.94 -2.06
CA ILE A 236 -16.97 22.82 -1.59
C ILE A 236 -17.59 23.99 -0.82
N THR A 237 -17.35 24.03 0.48
CA THR A 237 -17.79 25.11 1.38
C THR A 237 -17.09 26.43 1.11
N GLU A 238 -17.70 27.56 1.47
CA GLU A 238 -17.09 28.89 1.32
C GLU A 238 -15.76 29.01 2.07
N ARG A 239 -15.65 28.39 3.27
CA ARG A 239 -14.39 28.33 4.03
C ARG A 239 -13.26 27.67 3.23
N ASN A 240 -13.57 26.64 2.43
CA ASN A 240 -12.57 26.02 1.55
C ASN A 240 -12.24 26.91 0.33
N ARG A 241 -13.23 27.60 -0.25
CA ARG A 241 -13.00 28.52 -1.40
C ARG A 241 -12.08 29.69 -1.02
N ASN A 242 -12.27 30.22 0.18
CA ASN A 242 -11.54 31.36 0.72
C ASN A 242 -10.26 30.97 1.48
N ALA A 243 -9.90 29.69 1.49
CA ALA A 243 -8.68 29.23 2.14
C ALA A 243 -7.44 29.76 1.40
N LEU A 244 -6.43 30.18 2.16
CA LEU A 244 -5.08 30.40 1.65
C LEU A 244 -4.46 29.03 1.38
N VAL A 245 -4.02 28.77 0.15
CA VAL A 245 -3.55 27.44 -0.29
C VAL A 245 -2.08 27.51 -0.64
N TYR A 246 -1.27 26.69 0.04
CA TYR A 246 0.14 26.50 -0.30
C TYR A 246 0.30 25.19 -1.09
N GLN A 247 0.61 25.33 -2.38
CA GLN A 247 0.81 24.22 -3.30
C GLN A 247 2.17 24.35 -4.02
N PRO A 248 2.71 23.28 -4.62
CA PRO A 248 4.05 23.31 -5.21
C PRO A 248 4.01 23.86 -6.64
N PHE A 249 3.93 25.19 -6.76
CA PHE A 249 3.82 25.93 -8.04
C PHE A 249 5.07 25.87 -8.93
N TRP A 250 6.21 25.47 -8.37
CA TRP A 250 7.47 25.26 -9.09
C TRP A 250 7.52 23.94 -9.90
N ILE A 251 6.50 23.09 -9.78
CA ILE A 251 6.37 21.87 -10.60
C ILE A 251 5.57 22.21 -11.85
N LYS A 252 6.26 22.33 -12.99
CA LYS A 252 5.67 22.78 -14.26
C LYS A 252 5.16 21.67 -15.17
N SER A 253 5.69 20.46 -15.03
CA SER A 253 5.33 19.34 -15.90
C SER A 253 5.20 18.02 -15.13
N PHE A 254 4.44 17.11 -15.72
CA PHE A 254 4.31 15.71 -15.27
C PHE A 254 4.89 14.72 -16.28
N SER A 255 5.72 15.20 -17.21
CA SER A 255 6.41 14.32 -18.16
C SER A 255 7.29 13.31 -17.42
N PRO A 256 7.37 12.04 -17.87
CA PRO A 256 8.21 11.02 -17.25
C PRO A 256 9.67 11.46 -17.03
N PHE A 257 10.22 12.31 -17.90
CA PHE A 257 11.61 12.77 -17.85
C PHE A 257 11.80 14.16 -17.22
N TYR A 258 10.73 14.81 -16.77
CA TYR A 258 10.82 16.13 -16.14
C TYR A 258 11.27 16.02 -14.69
N PHE A 259 12.20 16.87 -14.27
CA PHE A 259 12.57 17.02 -12.86
C PHE A 259 12.54 18.49 -12.49
N PRO A 260 11.84 18.87 -11.40
CA PRO A 260 11.90 20.24 -10.91
C PRO A 260 13.34 20.70 -10.63
N PRO A 261 13.62 22.01 -10.72
CA PRO A 261 14.93 22.56 -10.37
C PRO A 261 15.35 22.14 -8.95
N ALA A 262 16.66 21.99 -8.74
CA ALA A 262 17.17 21.60 -7.44
C ALA A 262 16.84 22.68 -6.41
N HIS A 263 16.30 22.26 -5.26
CA HIS A 263 15.93 23.15 -4.14
C HIS A 263 14.80 24.14 -4.42
N ALA A 264 14.06 23.98 -5.52
CA ALA A 264 12.91 24.82 -5.86
C ALA A 264 11.83 24.85 -4.75
N SER A 265 11.72 23.80 -3.94
CA SER A 265 10.80 23.79 -2.80
C SER A 265 11.16 24.76 -1.67
N ILE A 266 12.44 25.12 -1.56
CA ILE A 266 12.94 26.06 -0.54
C ILE A 266 12.72 27.49 -1.02
N GLU A 267 13.08 27.76 -2.28
CA GLU A 267 12.84 29.04 -2.94
C GLU A 267 11.34 29.36 -3.01
N GLY A 268 10.54 28.37 -3.43
CA GLY A 268 9.08 28.51 -3.47
C GLY A 268 8.43 28.70 -2.09
N GLU A 269 9.05 28.21 -1.01
CA GLU A 269 8.61 28.52 0.35
C GLU A 269 8.85 30.01 0.68
N GLY A 270 10.03 30.54 0.33
CA GLY A 270 10.36 31.95 0.53
C GLY A 270 9.42 32.88 -0.23
N LEU A 271 9.27 32.65 -1.54
CA LEU A 271 8.39 33.43 -2.41
C LEU A 271 6.94 33.46 -1.90
N PHE A 272 6.42 32.31 -1.45
CA PHE A 272 5.07 32.24 -0.90
C PHE A 272 4.91 33.05 0.39
N LEU A 273 5.91 33.00 1.27
CA LEU A 273 5.87 33.73 2.54
C LEU A 273 6.01 35.24 2.32
N ASP A 274 6.84 35.65 1.36
CA ASP A 274 7.03 37.07 1.03
C ASP A 274 5.76 37.69 0.43
N GLU A 275 5.12 37.00 -0.53
CA GLU A 275 3.87 37.44 -1.16
C GLU A 275 2.71 37.52 -0.15
N HIS A 276 2.66 36.58 0.80
CA HIS A 276 1.57 36.48 1.79
C HIS A 276 1.96 36.94 3.19
N ALA A 277 3.02 37.73 3.36
CA ALA A 277 3.51 38.17 4.67
C ALA A 277 2.44 38.91 5.51
N ASN A 278 1.49 39.59 4.83
CA ASN A 278 0.41 40.34 5.46
C ASN A 278 -0.92 39.57 5.52
N ASP A 279 -0.98 38.32 5.05
CA ASP A 279 -2.20 37.52 5.10
C ASP A 279 -2.38 36.91 6.50
N SER A 280 -3.52 37.16 7.13
CA SER A 280 -3.84 36.67 8.48
C SER A 280 -4.29 35.21 8.50
N ARG A 281 -4.51 34.57 7.34
CA ARG A 281 -4.99 33.18 7.23
C ARG A 281 -3.85 32.20 7.36
N THR A 282 -4.12 31.05 7.98
CA THR A 282 -3.16 29.94 7.98
C THR A 282 -3.15 29.25 6.60
N PRO A 283 -1.99 29.10 5.95
CA PRO A 283 -1.87 28.42 4.67
C PRO A 283 -2.14 26.90 4.78
N MET A 284 -3.08 26.42 3.97
CA MET A 284 -3.46 25.02 3.85
C MET A 284 -2.62 24.33 2.78
N ARG A 285 -1.90 23.28 3.15
CA ARG A 285 -0.97 22.60 2.24
C ARG A 285 -1.69 21.57 1.39
N THR A 286 -1.58 21.66 0.07
CA THR A 286 -2.23 20.74 -0.87
C THR A 286 -1.26 20.19 -1.91
N ILE A 287 -1.73 19.22 -2.70
CA ILE A 287 -1.05 18.84 -3.95
C ILE A 287 -1.35 19.87 -5.04
N ILE A 288 -0.70 19.73 -6.19
CA ILE A 288 -0.93 20.59 -7.36
C ILE A 288 -2.38 20.43 -7.83
N GLY A 289 -3.06 21.56 -7.95
CA GLY A 289 -4.44 21.66 -8.37
C GLY A 289 -4.68 21.98 -9.84
N GLY A 290 -5.89 22.46 -10.11
CA GLY A 290 -6.18 23.20 -11.34
C GLY A 290 -5.40 24.52 -11.41
N GLY A 291 -5.28 25.10 -12.60
CA GLY A 291 -4.57 26.37 -12.81
C GLY A 291 -3.08 26.21 -13.14
N LEU A 292 -2.57 25.00 -13.37
CA LEU A 292 -1.21 24.85 -13.90
C LEU A 292 -1.06 25.52 -15.28
N ASP A 293 -2.13 25.54 -16.07
CA ASP A 293 -2.24 26.27 -17.34
C ASP A 293 -2.20 27.80 -17.19
N THR A 294 -2.34 28.33 -15.97
CA THR A 294 -2.07 29.75 -15.67
C THR A 294 -0.65 30.01 -15.16
N ILE A 295 0.17 28.96 -14.98
CA ILE A 295 1.51 29.00 -14.37
C ILE A 295 2.55 28.25 -15.26
N ASP A 296 2.29 28.20 -16.56
CA ASP A 296 3.12 27.53 -17.57
C ASP A 296 3.63 28.53 -18.61
N ASN A 297 4.03 29.72 -18.15
CA ASN A 297 4.64 30.71 -19.03
C ASN A 297 6.12 30.81 -18.65
N HIS A 298 6.96 30.03 -19.33
CA HIS A 298 8.40 29.92 -19.08
C HIS A 298 9.16 31.26 -19.14
N ASP A 299 8.53 32.32 -19.67
CA ASP A 299 9.08 33.65 -19.82
C ASP A 299 8.75 34.60 -18.64
N LEU A 300 7.92 34.18 -17.68
CA LEU A 300 7.53 35.00 -16.50
C LEU A 300 8.32 34.60 -15.24
N PRO A 301 8.70 35.57 -14.38
CA PRO A 301 9.25 35.28 -13.05
C PRO A 301 8.27 34.48 -12.18
N GLU A 302 8.76 33.50 -11.40
CA GLU A 302 7.90 32.63 -10.56
C GLU A 302 7.00 33.40 -9.58
N ALA A 303 7.46 34.56 -9.09
CA ALA A 303 6.68 35.44 -8.23
C ALA A 303 5.42 36.00 -8.92
N GLU A 304 5.53 36.37 -10.21
CA GLU A 304 4.40 36.86 -10.99
C GLU A 304 3.41 35.75 -11.31
N GLU A 305 3.90 34.53 -11.52
CA GLU A 305 3.04 33.35 -11.73
C GLU A 305 2.26 32.97 -10.46
N LEU A 306 2.89 33.10 -9.27
CA LEU A 306 2.21 32.91 -8.00
C LEU A 306 1.07 33.94 -7.84
N ALA A 307 1.34 35.21 -8.11
CA ALA A 307 0.34 36.27 -8.04
C ALA A 307 -0.80 36.08 -9.06
N GLN A 308 -0.51 35.56 -10.26
CA GLN A 308 -1.53 35.20 -11.26
C GLN A 308 -2.38 34.02 -10.82
N TYR A 309 -1.76 33.01 -10.21
CA TYR A 309 -2.46 31.86 -9.65
C TYR A 309 -3.43 32.26 -8.52
N ASP A 310 -3.02 33.14 -7.62
CA ASP A 310 -3.92 33.61 -6.54
C ASP A 310 -5.14 34.35 -7.07
N LYS A 311 -4.97 35.08 -8.19
CA LYS A 311 -6.04 35.74 -8.93
C LYS A 311 -6.95 34.76 -9.69
N ALA A 312 -6.55 33.50 -9.89
CA ALA A 312 -7.33 32.50 -10.62
C ALA A 312 -8.61 32.06 -9.88
N GLY A 313 -8.79 32.45 -8.61
CA GLY A 313 -10.06 32.32 -7.88
C GLY A 313 -10.53 30.86 -7.81
N GLU A 314 -11.75 30.57 -8.27
CA GLU A 314 -12.32 29.21 -8.22
C GLU A 314 -11.65 28.22 -9.19
N LYS A 315 -10.95 28.70 -10.23
CA LYS A 315 -10.26 27.83 -11.20
C LYS A 315 -9.10 27.02 -10.58
N LYS A 316 -8.59 27.45 -9.42
CA LYS A 316 -7.59 26.70 -8.64
C LYS A 316 -8.11 25.35 -8.11
N PHE A 317 -9.43 25.24 -7.95
CA PHE A 317 -10.13 24.04 -7.46
C PHE A 317 -10.75 23.19 -8.57
N THR A 318 -10.59 23.56 -9.85
CA THR A 318 -11.05 22.74 -10.98
C THR A 318 -9.96 21.78 -11.42
N LEU A 319 -10.08 20.49 -11.07
CA LEU A 319 -9.13 19.46 -11.48
C LEU A 319 -9.29 19.20 -12.99
N ARG A 320 -8.43 19.81 -13.82
CA ARG A 320 -8.32 19.42 -15.24
C ARG A 320 -7.56 18.09 -15.41
N ASN A 321 -6.84 17.66 -14.38
CA ASN A 321 -6.03 16.43 -14.36
C ASN A 321 -6.83 15.18 -13.95
N ASN A 322 -7.75 14.75 -14.82
CA ASN A 322 -8.45 13.47 -14.68
C ASN A 322 -7.48 12.28 -14.52
N LEU A 323 -6.25 12.39 -15.02
CA LEU A 323 -5.26 11.32 -14.96
C LEU A 323 -4.91 10.89 -13.53
N SER A 324 -4.80 11.83 -12.57
CA SER A 324 -4.50 11.49 -11.17
C SER A 324 -5.61 10.62 -10.56
N VAL A 325 -6.86 10.97 -10.84
CA VAL A 325 -8.03 10.18 -10.43
C VAL A 325 -8.04 8.83 -11.13
N TRP A 326 -7.81 8.79 -12.45
CA TRP A 326 -7.76 7.54 -13.22
C TRP A 326 -6.67 6.60 -12.73
N ILE A 327 -5.47 7.09 -12.40
CA ILE A 327 -4.39 6.26 -11.87
C ILE A 327 -4.87 5.58 -10.58
N ILE A 328 -5.42 6.32 -9.61
CA ILE A 328 -5.92 5.72 -8.36
C ILE A 328 -7.06 4.74 -8.64
N THR A 329 -8.05 5.14 -9.44
CA THR A 329 -9.22 4.31 -9.73
C THR A 329 -8.83 3.00 -10.41
N ILE A 330 -8.03 3.04 -11.48
CA ILE A 330 -7.60 1.86 -12.23
C ILE A 330 -6.77 0.93 -11.34
N THR A 331 -5.77 1.48 -10.63
CA THR A 331 -4.91 0.67 -9.77
C THR A 331 -5.67 0.09 -8.58
N SER A 332 -6.63 0.80 -8.00
CA SER A 332 -7.50 0.27 -6.95
C SER A 332 -8.45 -0.81 -7.46
N ILE A 333 -8.96 -0.72 -8.69
CA ILE A 333 -9.75 -1.79 -9.32
C ILE A 333 -8.89 -3.05 -9.47
N PHE A 334 -7.65 -2.92 -9.94
CA PHE A 334 -6.75 -4.07 -10.09
C PHE A 334 -6.43 -4.75 -8.77
N VAL A 335 -6.13 -3.96 -7.72
CA VAL A 335 -5.92 -4.49 -6.37
C VAL A 335 -7.20 -5.14 -5.83
N PHE A 336 -8.37 -4.54 -6.07
CA PHE A 336 -9.66 -5.10 -5.65
C PHE A 336 -9.94 -6.45 -6.29
N ILE A 337 -9.71 -6.60 -7.60
CA ILE A 337 -9.88 -7.89 -8.29
C ILE A 337 -8.98 -8.96 -7.63
N GLY A 338 -7.72 -8.63 -7.36
CA GLY A 338 -6.79 -9.52 -6.64
C GLY A 338 -7.28 -9.91 -5.25
N ALA A 339 -7.72 -8.94 -4.46
CA ALA A 339 -8.23 -9.15 -3.11
C ALA A 339 -9.52 -9.99 -3.11
N LEU A 340 -10.43 -9.74 -4.05
CA LEU A 340 -11.69 -10.46 -4.21
C LEU A 340 -11.45 -11.93 -4.55
N PHE A 341 -10.57 -12.24 -5.50
CA PHE A 341 -10.23 -13.63 -5.84
C PHE A 341 -9.63 -14.37 -4.66
N ARG A 342 -8.75 -13.72 -3.90
CA ARG A 342 -8.20 -14.29 -2.67
C ARG A 342 -9.29 -14.53 -1.62
N CYS A 343 -10.19 -13.57 -1.43
CA CYS A 343 -11.33 -13.70 -0.52
C CYS A 343 -12.21 -14.90 -0.91
N ILE A 344 -12.60 -15.01 -2.18
CA ILE A 344 -13.37 -16.16 -2.69
C ILE A 344 -12.62 -17.47 -2.40
N GLY A 345 -11.31 -17.52 -2.66
CA GLY A 345 -10.48 -18.68 -2.33
C GLY A 345 -10.45 -19.01 -0.83
N CYS A 346 -10.49 -18.03 0.07
CA CYS A 346 -10.56 -18.30 1.50
C CYS A 346 -11.90 -18.93 1.91
N PHE A 347 -12.99 -18.67 1.18
CA PHE A 347 -14.32 -19.21 1.46
C PHE A 347 -14.60 -20.57 0.79
N ILE A 348 -14.01 -20.83 -0.37
CA ILE A 348 -14.02 -22.16 -1.00
C ILE A 348 -13.38 -23.18 -0.06
N ASP A 349 -12.23 -22.82 0.53
CA ASP A 349 -11.66 -23.53 1.68
C ASP A 349 -11.31 -25.02 1.41
N ASP A 350 -10.90 -25.31 0.18
CA ASP A 350 -10.52 -26.64 -0.33
C ASP A 350 -9.09 -27.05 0.08
N VAL A 351 -8.80 -28.35 -0.03
CA VAL A 351 -7.44 -28.92 0.05
C VAL A 351 -6.82 -29.09 -1.34
N TYR A 352 -5.50 -29.20 -1.42
CA TYR A 352 -4.76 -29.27 -2.69
C TYR A 352 -5.20 -30.46 -3.56
N GLY A 353 -5.50 -31.62 -2.97
CA GLY A 353 -5.91 -32.81 -3.72
C GLY A 353 -7.22 -32.64 -4.52
N SER A 354 -8.05 -31.67 -4.15
CA SER A 354 -9.31 -31.33 -4.82
C SER A 354 -9.34 -29.85 -5.21
N GLU A 355 -8.19 -29.25 -5.52
CA GLU A 355 -8.09 -27.80 -5.70
C GLU A 355 -8.99 -27.26 -6.82
N SER A 356 -9.74 -26.21 -6.50
CA SER A 356 -10.52 -25.46 -7.46
C SER A 356 -9.63 -24.66 -8.44
N TRP A 357 -10.15 -24.35 -9.64
CA TRP A 357 -9.40 -23.65 -10.70
C TRP A 357 -8.83 -22.28 -10.27
N ILE A 358 -9.45 -21.63 -9.29
CA ILE A 358 -9.05 -20.30 -8.78
C ILE A 358 -7.64 -20.31 -8.16
N TYR A 359 -7.18 -21.46 -7.66
CA TYR A 359 -5.86 -21.60 -7.04
C TYR A 359 -4.75 -21.82 -8.06
N ARG A 360 -5.08 -22.08 -9.33
CA ARG A 360 -4.08 -22.38 -10.36
C ARG A 360 -3.00 -21.28 -10.43
N PRO A 361 -1.71 -21.64 -10.61
CA PRO A 361 -0.61 -20.67 -10.63
C PRO A 361 -0.81 -19.48 -11.58
N VAL A 362 -1.43 -19.72 -12.74
CA VAL A 362 -1.74 -18.68 -13.74
C VAL A 362 -2.54 -17.51 -13.13
N VAL A 363 -3.52 -17.81 -12.28
CA VAL A 363 -4.36 -16.77 -11.64
C VAL A 363 -3.50 -15.87 -10.75
N MET A 364 -2.61 -16.45 -9.96
CA MET A 364 -1.66 -15.70 -9.13
C MET A 364 -0.73 -14.84 -9.98
N TYR A 365 -0.14 -15.38 -11.05
CA TYR A 365 0.75 -14.61 -11.91
C TYR A 365 0.05 -13.45 -12.63
N VAL A 366 -1.22 -13.61 -13.01
CA VAL A 366 -2.01 -12.50 -13.58
C VAL A 366 -2.28 -11.44 -12.52
N LEU A 367 -2.81 -11.81 -11.35
CA LEU A 367 -3.27 -10.84 -10.36
C LEU A 367 -2.12 -10.19 -9.57
N TRP A 368 -1.12 -10.97 -9.15
CA TRP A 368 0.00 -10.52 -8.33
C TRP A 368 1.24 -10.16 -9.14
N GLY A 369 1.36 -10.69 -10.35
CA GLY A 369 2.45 -10.37 -11.27
C GLY A 369 2.05 -9.26 -12.25
N ALA A 370 1.19 -9.58 -13.21
CA ALA A 370 0.89 -8.71 -14.35
C ALA A 370 0.14 -7.44 -13.95
N LEU A 371 -0.98 -7.55 -13.23
CA LEU A 371 -1.78 -6.39 -12.83
C LEU A 371 -0.97 -5.41 -11.97
N GLU A 372 -0.20 -5.93 -11.01
CA GLU A 372 0.66 -5.09 -10.17
C GLU A 372 1.83 -4.47 -10.94
N THR A 373 2.38 -5.17 -11.93
CA THR A 373 3.36 -4.58 -12.85
C THR A 373 2.76 -3.40 -13.59
N ILE A 374 1.52 -3.53 -14.10
CA ILE A 374 0.79 -2.43 -14.75
C ILE A 374 0.55 -1.28 -13.77
N CYS A 375 0.14 -1.55 -12.52
CA CYS A 375 -0.01 -0.50 -11.50
C CYS A 375 1.28 0.31 -11.33
N ASN A 376 2.43 -0.36 -11.24
CA ASN A 376 3.72 0.32 -11.10
C ASN A 376 4.10 1.14 -12.32
N ILE A 377 3.83 0.64 -13.52
CA ILE A 377 4.03 1.41 -14.76
C ILE A 377 3.16 2.67 -14.71
N LEU A 378 1.88 2.58 -14.32
CA LEU A 378 1.00 3.73 -14.16
C LEU A 378 1.54 4.72 -13.11
N TYR A 379 2.10 4.24 -12.01
CA TYR A 379 2.70 5.10 -10.98
C TYR A 379 3.95 5.84 -11.50
N LEU A 380 4.85 5.11 -12.17
CA LEU A 380 6.12 5.65 -12.68
C LEU A 380 5.89 6.61 -13.86
N VAL A 381 5.17 6.16 -14.89
CA VAL A 381 4.86 6.97 -16.09
C VAL A 381 3.94 8.12 -15.74
N GLY A 382 2.96 7.88 -14.85
CA GLY A 382 2.07 8.90 -14.34
C GLY A 382 2.76 9.93 -13.46
N ARG A 383 4.02 9.74 -13.07
CA ARG A 383 4.79 10.63 -12.19
C ARG A 383 4.00 11.03 -10.96
N ILE A 384 3.52 10.03 -10.24
CA ILE A 384 2.74 10.25 -9.02
C ILE A 384 3.55 10.98 -7.93
N ASP A 385 4.88 10.87 -7.99
CA ASP A 385 5.81 11.61 -7.15
C ASP A 385 5.64 13.13 -7.30
N LEU A 386 5.31 13.60 -8.50
CA LEU A 386 5.03 15.00 -8.80
C LEU A 386 3.55 15.34 -8.63
N ARG A 387 2.66 14.54 -9.23
CA ARG A 387 1.20 14.80 -9.23
C ARG A 387 0.62 14.87 -7.83
N PHE A 388 1.15 14.05 -6.93
CA PHE A 388 0.69 13.98 -5.56
C PHE A 388 1.70 14.59 -4.59
N TYR A 389 2.72 15.31 -5.06
CA TYR A 389 3.64 16.00 -4.17
C TYR A 389 2.88 17.04 -3.34
N ARG A 390 3.07 16.99 -2.02
CA ARG A 390 2.52 17.97 -1.07
C ARG A 390 3.71 18.61 -0.34
N PRO A 391 3.83 19.95 -0.32
CA PRO A 391 4.92 20.62 0.37
C PRO A 391 5.03 20.23 1.85
N ASP A 392 6.27 20.22 2.36
CA ASP A 392 6.55 20.01 3.78
C ASP A 392 5.93 21.12 4.64
N LYS A 393 5.92 20.95 5.96
CA LYS A 393 5.53 22.05 6.86
C LYS A 393 6.62 23.12 6.78
N PHE A 394 6.23 24.39 6.84
CA PHE A 394 7.17 25.51 6.91
C PHE A 394 8.29 25.24 7.94
N SER A 395 9.48 25.71 7.59
CA SER A 395 10.66 25.63 8.45
C SER A 395 10.37 26.22 9.84
N LYS A 396 11.06 25.74 10.88
CA LYS A 396 10.88 26.25 12.25
C LYS A 396 11.06 27.77 12.32
N VAL A 397 12.00 28.31 11.55
CA VAL A 397 12.28 29.75 11.44
C VAL A 397 11.06 30.50 10.89
N ASN A 398 10.48 29.97 9.82
CA ASN A 398 9.39 30.59 9.08
C ASN A 398 8.01 30.37 9.72
N ARG A 399 7.84 29.37 10.60
CA ARG A 399 6.58 29.15 11.32
C ARG A 399 6.14 30.34 12.17
N ASN A 400 7.08 31.13 12.66
CA ASN A 400 6.78 32.31 13.48
C ASN A 400 6.17 33.45 12.65
N LEU A 401 6.41 33.46 11.34
CA LEU A 401 5.88 34.43 10.38
C LEU A 401 4.47 34.08 9.93
N VAL A 402 4.05 32.82 10.12
CA VAL A 402 2.72 32.35 9.73
C VAL A 402 1.72 32.56 10.89
N PRO A 403 0.54 33.15 10.65
CA PRO A 403 -0.54 33.22 11.64
C PRO A 403 -0.99 31.81 12.03
N SER A 404 -0.85 31.47 13.31
CA SER A 404 -1.25 30.17 13.86
C SER A 404 -2.63 30.21 14.50
N GLU A 405 -3.57 29.33 14.11
CA GLU A 405 -4.84 29.11 14.84
C GLU A 405 -4.61 28.79 16.34
N GLU A 406 -3.46 28.20 16.71
CA GLU A 406 -3.08 27.92 18.11
C GLU A 406 -2.90 29.19 18.97
N LYS A 407 -2.56 30.35 18.39
CA LYS A 407 -2.47 31.62 19.13
C LYS A 407 -3.85 32.15 19.55
N ASN A 408 -4.92 31.77 18.87
CA ASN A 408 -6.28 32.22 19.25
C ASN A 408 -6.87 31.40 20.40
N ILE A 409 -6.44 30.15 20.62
CA ILE A 409 -6.96 29.34 21.73
C ILE A 409 -6.39 29.84 23.07
N ASP A 410 -5.11 30.22 23.11
CA ASP A 410 -4.50 30.81 24.31
C ASP A 410 -5.00 32.24 24.60
N ASN A 411 -5.31 33.04 23.57
CA ASN A 411 -5.89 34.37 23.77
C ASN A 411 -7.38 34.33 24.16
N THR A 412 -8.12 33.29 23.79
CA THR A 412 -9.54 33.15 24.19
C THR A 412 -9.65 32.60 25.61
N SER A 413 -8.76 31.71 26.04
CA SER A 413 -8.69 31.22 27.43
C SER A 413 -8.13 32.27 28.39
N SER A 414 -7.24 33.17 27.94
CA SER A 414 -6.80 34.31 28.74
C SER A 414 -7.89 35.37 28.92
N ASN A 415 -8.68 35.66 27.89
CA ASN A 415 -9.74 36.68 27.95
C ASN A 415 -11.01 36.23 28.70
N LEU A 416 -11.31 34.93 28.75
CA LEU A 416 -12.38 34.42 29.63
C LEU A 416 -11.99 34.44 31.13
N SER A 417 -10.69 34.49 31.45
CA SER A 417 -10.22 34.53 32.84
C SER A 417 -10.21 35.93 33.46
N SER A 418 -10.28 36.99 32.64
CA SER A 418 -10.29 38.38 33.10
C SER A 418 -11.70 38.97 33.32
N ASP A 419 -12.73 38.40 32.70
CA ASP A 419 -14.12 38.93 32.77
C ASP A 419 -14.98 38.30 33.88
N THR A 420 -14.40 37.54 34.82
CA THR A 420 -15.13 36.96 35.97
C THR A 420 -14.59 37.42 37.33
N ARG A 421 -14.29 38.71 37.46
CA ARG A 421 -14.12 39.38 38.76
C ARG A 421 -14.75 40.77 38.74
N VAL A 422 -16.06 40.81 38.95
CA VAL A 422 -16.76 41.93 39.60
C VAL A 422 -17.75 41.33 40.60
#